data_AF-A0A2I8VHH8-F1
#
_entry.id   AF-A0A2I8VHH8-F1
#
_cell.length_a   1.000
_cell.length_b   1.000
_cell.length_c   1.000
_cell.angle_alpha   90.00
_cell.angle_beta   90.00
_cell.angle_gamma   90.00
#
_symmetry.space_group_name_H-M   'P 1'
#
loop_
_entity.id
_entity.type
_entity.pdbx_description
1 polymer ?
#
loop_
_entity_poly.entity_id
_entity_poly.type
_entity_poly.pdbx_seq_one_letter_code
_entity_poly.pdbx_strand_id
1 'polypeptide(L)'
;MSSRYATTDSPSLGIVTVALVAYSLVVCALHFGGLAHEVYTAIWWWDILTHSLSGFGVAAWLALVRFVPLDARQVVVLPLVVVAIGAGFEVYEYLFKDFYVEWTLAYYATDTVIDLVVDGLGAAAFAVWARTRLTDEDHDASLPTE
;
A
#
# COMPACT_ATOMS: atom_id res chain seq x y z
N MET A 1 20.26 13.94 -24.60
CA MET A 1 20.28 12.67 -23.83
C MET A 1 19.92 13.00 -22.40
N SER A 2 18.77 12.53 -21.92
CA SER A 2 18.11 13.01 -20.70
C SER A 2 18.82 12.53 -19.43
N SER A 3 19.27 13.47 -18.60
CA SER A 3 19.78 13.32 -17.24
C SER A 3 18.67 12.87 -16.25
N ARG A 4 18.00 11.76 -16.54
CA ARG A 4 16.99 11.14 -15.64
C ARG A 4 17.47 9.84 -14.99
N TYR A 5 18.72 9.45 -15.25
CA TYR A 5 19.33 8.25 -14.69
C TYR A 5 20.46 8.55 -13.69
N ALA A 6 20.73 9.81 -13.37
CA ALA A 6 21.86 10.21 -12.51
C ALA A 6 21.55 10.25 -11.01
N THR A 7 20.38 9.76 -10.56
CA THR A 7 19.92 9.92 -9.17
C THR A 7 19.59 8.61 -8.45
N THR A 8 20.15 7.47 -8.88
CA THR A 8 20.00 6.21 -8.15
C THR A 8 20.85 6.11 -6.88
N ASP A 9 21.77 7.07 -6.66
CA ASP A 9 22.72 7.07 -5.53
C ASP A 9 22.48 8.22 -4.53
N SER A 10 21.24 8.66 -4.32
CA SER A 10 20.96 9.60 -3.23
C SER A 10 20.81 8.84 -1.90
N PRO A 11 21.48 9.25 -0.81
CA PRO A 11 21.29 8.66 0.52
C PRO A 11 19.82 8.63 0.97
N SER A 12 19.03 9.60 0.49
CA SER A 12 17.59 9.66 0.74
C SER A 12 16.81 8.49 0.11
N LEU A 13 17.19 8.04 -1.09
CA LEU A 13 16.55 6.88 -1.73
C LEU A 13 16.83 5.60 -0.94
N GLY A 14 18.06 5.45 -0.44
CA GLY A 14 18.45 4.35 0.45
C GLY A 14 17.62 4.33 1.73
N ILE A 15 17.48 5.48 2.40
CA ILE A 15 16.68 5.61 3.63
C ILE A 15 15.21 5.28 3.37
N VAL A 16 14.60 5.81 2.30
CA VAL A 16 13.20 5.52 1.93
C VAL A 16 13.01 4.03 1.66
N THR A 17 13.93 3.41 0.93
CA THR A 17 13.87 1.97 0.64
C THR A 17 13.95 1.14 1.92
N VAL A 18 14.89 1.45 2.83
CA VAL A 18 15.01 0.78 4.14
C VAL A 18 13.74 0.95 4.96
N ALA A 19 13.17 2.15 4.99
CA ALA A 19 11.92 2.41 5.71
C ALA A 19 10.75 1.60 5.12
N LEU A 20 10.63 1.51 3.79
CA LEU A 20 9.59 0.71 3.15
C LEU A 20 9.79 -0.80 3.37
N VAL A 21 11.03 -1.29 3.37
CA VAL A 21 11.32 -2.69 3.74
C VAL A 21 10.90 -2.95 5.17
N ALA A 22 11.28 -2.09 6.11
CA ALA A 22 10.88 -2.23 7.52
C ALA A 22 9.35 -2.19 7.69
N TYR A 23 8.68 -1.27 7.00
CA TYR A 23 7.21 -1.19 6.97
C TYR A 23 6.59 -2.48 6.44
N SER A 24 7.09 -3.00 5.32
CA SER A 24 6.60 -4.24 4.70
C SER A 24 6.77 -5.42 5.66
N LEU A 25 7.90 -5.51 6.37
CA LEU A 25 8.13 -6.55 7.39
C LEU A 25 7.14 -6.44 8.55
N VAL A 26 6.79 -5.24 9.00
CA VAL A 26 5.75 -5.04 10.03
C VAL A 26 4.40 -5.53 9.54
N VAL A 27 3.99 -5.18 8.32
CA VAL A 27 2.71 -5.64 7.74
C VAL A 27 2.71 -7.17 7.59
N CYS A 28 3.81 -7.76 7.10
CA CYS A 28 3.94 -9.22 7.05
C CYS A 28 3.84 -9.86 8.45
N ALA A 29 4.47 -9.27 9.47
CA ALA A 29 4.39 -9.76 10.83
C ALA A 29 2.96 -9.66 11.40
N LEU A 30 2.21 -8.61 11.08
CA LEU A 30 0.79 -8.49 11.44
C LEU A 30 -0.04 -9.61 10.78
N HIS A 31 0.15 -9.83 9.48
CA HIS A 31 -0.59 -10.88 8.75
C HIS A 31 -0.25 -12.29 9.26
N PHE A 32 1.02 -12.69 9.17
CA PHE A 32 1.42 -14.05 9.54
C PHE A 32 1.34 -14.29 11.05
N GLY A 33 1.62 -13.28 11.88
CA GLY A 33 1.42 -13.36 13.32
C GLY A 33 -0.06 -13.46 13.68
N GLY A 34 -0.93 -12.72 12.98
CA GLY A 34 -2.37 -12.81 13.13
C GLY A 34 -2.90 -14.21 12.85
N LEU A 35 -2.41 -14.85 11.78
CA LEU A 35 -2.74 -16.23 11.44
C LEU A 35 -2.21 -17.22 12.50
N ALA A 36 -0.92 -17.11 12.86
CA ALA A 36 -0.27 -18.03 13.80
C ALA A 36 -0.87 -18.00 15.21
N HIS A 37 -1.54 -16.92 15.57
CA HIS A 37 -2.14 -16.70 16.89
C HIS A 37 -3.67 -16.56 16.85
N GLU A 38 -4.32 -16.96 15.75
CA GLU A 38 -5.78 -16.95 15.56
C GLU A 38 -6.44 -15.57 15.76
N VAL A 39 -5.67 -14.48 15.64
CA VAL A 39 -6.12 -13.10 15.92
C VAL A 39 -7.24 -12.68 14.97
N TYR A 40 -7.22 -13.14 13.73
CA TYR A 40 -8.27 -12.89 12.73
C TYR A 40 -9.66 -13.34 13.20
N THR A 41 -9.73 -14.39 14.01
CA THR A 41 -11.00 -14.88 14.58
C THR A 41 -11.36 -14.21 15.90
N ALA A 42 -10.38 -13.62 16.59
CA ALA A 42 -10.54 -13.01 17.90
C ALA A 42 -10.82 -11.49 17.85
N ILE A 43 -10.26 -10.79 16.86
CA ILE A 43 -10.30 -9.32 16.75
C ILE A 43 -10.80 -8.93 15.36
N TRP A 44 -12.08 -8.57 15.28
CA TRP A 44 -12.79 -8.33 14.01
C TRP A 44 -12.20 -7.21 13.13
N TRP A 45 -11.47 -6.24 13.71
CA TRP A 45 -10.87 -5.13 12.93
C TRP A 45 -9.42 -5.42 12.52
N TRP A 46 -8.84 -6.53 12.96
CA TRP A 46 -7.44 -6.87 12.68
C TRP A 46 -7.16 -6.97 11.18
N ASP A 47 -8.09 -7.58 10.48
CA ASP A 47 -8.04 -7.78 9.05
C ASP A 47 -8.10 -6.45 8.28
N ILE A 48 -9.10 -5.63 8.61
CA ILE A 48 -9.25 -4.26 8.11
C ILE A 48 -7.97 -3.43 8.30
N LEU A 49 -7.34 -3.52 9.48
CA LEU A 49 -6.07 -2.81 9.73
C LEU A 49 -4.97 -3.32 8.81
N THR A 50 -4.83 -4.65 8.70
CA THR A 50 -3.75 -5.29 7.93
C THR A 50 -3.86 -4.96 6.45
N HIS A 51 -5.06 -5.04 5.86
CA HIS A 51 -5.32 -4.63 4.48
C HIS A 51 -5.10 -3.13 4.27
N SER A 52 -5.64 -2.28 5.14
CA SER A 52 -5.41 -0.82 5.04
C SER A 52 -3.92 -0.44 5.01
N LEU A 53 -3.11 -1.07 5.86
CA LEU A 53 -1.66 -0.86 5.90
C LEU A 53 -0.97 -1.49 4.68
N SER A 54 -1.40 -2.68 4.25
CA SER A 54 -0.90 -3.33 3.03
C SER A 54 -1.11 -2.43 1.80
N GLY A 55 -2.34 -1.94 1.58
CA GLY A 55 -2.66 -1.04 0.47
C GLY A 55 -1.84 0.25 0.48
N PHE A 56 -1.62 0.85 1.65
CA PHE A 56 -0.73 2.01 1.82
C PHE A 56 0.71 1.69 1.42
N GLY A 57 1.26 0.57 1.90
CA GLY A 57 2.64 0.14 1.62
C GLY A 57 2.87 -0.22 0.15
N VAL A 58 1.94 -0.96 -0.46
CA VAL A 58 1.99 -1.30 -1.90
C VAL A 58 1.95 -0.03 -2.74
N ALA A 59 1.08 0.92 -2.42
CA ALA A 59 1.03 2.21 -3.09
C ALA A 59 2.36 2.97 -2.98
N ALA A 60 3.00 2.95 -1.81
CA ALA A 60 4.28 3.60 -1.58
C ALA A 60 5.41 2.98 -2.42
N TRP A 61 5.47 1.64 -2.51
CA TRP A 61 6.40 0.96 -3.40
C TRP A 61 6.16 1.31 -4.86
N LEU A 62 4.91 1.25 -5.33
CA LEU A 62 4.56 1.60 -6.71
C LEU A 62 4.93 3.04 -7.05
N ALA A 63 4.68 3.98 -6.14
CA ALA A 63 5.11 5.36 -6.28
C ALA A 63 6.61 5.47 -6.47
N LEU A 64 7.38 4.84 -5.58
CA LEU A 64 8.84 4.85 -5.64
C LEU A 64 9.38 4.32 -6.98
N VAL A 65 8.81 3.23 -7.50
CA VAL A 65 9.37 2.56 -8.70
C VAL A 65 8.81 3.06 -10.02
N ARG A 66 7.58 3.61 -10.05
CA ARG A 66 6.88 3.88 -11.31
C ARG A 66 6.02 5.13 -11.39
N PHE A 67 5.54 5.67 -10.28
CA PHE A 67 4.55 6.77 -10.31
C PHE A 67 5.08 8.13 -9.84
N VAL A 68 6.38 8.26 -9.53
CA VAL A 68 6.97 9.58 -9.22
C VAL A 68 7.40 10.32 -10.50
N PRO A 69 7.06 11.63 -10.65
CA PRO A 69 6.23 12.43 -9.73
C PRO A 69 4.73 12.10 -9.85
N LEU A 70 4.01 12.17 -8.71
CA LEU A 70 2.57 11.92 -8.62
C LEU A 70 1.76 13.14 -9.09
N ASP A 71 1.11 13.04 -10.24
CA ASP A 71 0.14 13.99 -10.77
C ASP A 71 -1.28 13.74 -10.23
N ALA A 72 -2.21 14.66 -10.55
CA ALA A 72 -3.59 14.59 -10.07
C ALA A 72 -4.34 13.33 -10.57
N ARG A 73 -4.00 12.80 -11.75
CA ARG A 73 -4.61 11.57 -12.27
C ARG A 73 -4.10 10.36 -11.50
N GLN A 74 -2.84 10.34 -11.12
CA GLN A 74 -2.23 9.23 -10.40
C GLN A 74 -2.78 9.10 -8.98
N VAL A 75 -3.33 10.15 -8.37
CA VAL A 75 -4.08 10.06 -7.10
C VAL A 75 -5.29 9.12 -7.20
N VAL A 76 -5.89 8.99 -8.39
CA VAL A 76 -7.02 8.08 -8.64
C VAL A 76 -6.55 6.73 -9.19
N VAL A 77 -5.56 6.74 -10.09
CA VAL A 77 -5.09 5.51 -10.75
C VAL A 77 -4.35 4.59 -9.78
N LEU A 78 -3.55 5.15 -8.87
CA LEU A 78 -2.75 4.34 -7.96
C LEU A 78 -3.62 3.45 -7.05
N PRO A 79 -4.68 3.95 -6.39
CA PRO A 79 -5.62 3.10 -5.66
C PRO A 79 -6.24 1.99 -6.51
N LEU A 80 -6.64 2.27 -7.75
CA LEU A 80 -7.24 1.27 -8.63
C LEU A 80 -6.24 0.15 -9.01
N VAL A 81 -4.97 0.50 -9.19
CA VAL A 81 -3.91 -0.49 -9.41
C VAL A 81 -3.71 -1.35 -8.16
N VAL A 82 -3.72 -0.74 -6.98
CA VAL A 82 -3.62 -1.50 -5.72
C VAL A 82 -4.81 -2.43 -5.53
N VAL A 83 -6.04 -1.99 -5.80
CA VAL A 83 -7.25 -2.85 -5.78
C VAL A 83 -7.09 -4.02 -6.74
N ALA A 84 -6.53 -3.82 -7.94
CA ALA A 84 -6.31 -4.91 -8.89
C ALA A 84 -5.25 -5.92 -8.39
N ILE A 85 -4.23 -5.45 -7.68
CA ILE A 85 -3.23 -6.33 -7.02
C ILE A 85 -3.88 -7.09 -5.86
N GLY A 86 -4.64 -6.39 -5.01
CA GLY A 86 -5.41 -6.98 -3.92
C GLY A 86 -6.33 -8.09 -4.41
N ALA A 87 -7.04 -7.88 -5.53
CA ALA A 87 -7.91 -8.90 -6.11
C ALA A 87 -7.14 -10.17 -6.54
N GLY A 88 -5.88 -10.03 -6.93
CA GLY A 88 -5.00 -11.18 -7.17
C GLY A 88 -4.62 -11.91 -5.88
N PHE A 89 -4.43 -11.18 -4.78
CA PHE A 89 -4.17 -11.75 -3.45
C PHE A 89 -5.39 -12.49 -2.91
N GLU A 90 -6.59 -11.94 -3.09
CA GLU A 90 -7.85 -12.62 -2.75
C GLU A 90 -7.98 -13.94 -3.51
N VAL A 91 -7.75 -13.94 -4.83
CA VAL A 91 -7.76 -15.20 -5.61
C VAL A 91 -6.74 -16.20 -5.06
N TYR A 92 -5.55 -15.75 -4.67
CA TYR A 92 -4.56 -16.60 -4.00
C TYR A 92 -5.15 -17.16 -2.69
N GLU A 93 -5.66 -16.32 -1.80
CA GLU A 93 -6.22 -16.75 -0.53
C GLU A 93 -7.35 -17.78 -0.72
N TYR A 94 -8.31 -17.51 -1.61
CA TYR A 94 -9.39 -18.45 -1.89
C TYR A 94 -8.90 -19.83 -2.32
N LEU A 95 -7.83 -19.89 -3.12
CA LEU A 95 -7.24 -21.14 -3.61
C LEU A 95 -6.44 -21.89 -2.52
N PHE A 96 -5.94 -21.18 -1.51
CA PHE A 96 -5.12 -21.74 -0.45
C PHE A 96 -5.76 -21.66 0.95
N LYS A 97 -7.06 -21.34 1.04
CA LYS A 97 -7.81 -21.11 2.30
C LYS A 97 -7.87 -22.31 3.23
N ASP A 98 -7.68 -23.53 2.70
CA ASP A 98 -7.69 -24.78 3.49
C ASP A 98 -6.57 -24.80 4.56
N PHE A 99 -5.59 -23.91 4.47
CA PHE A 99 -4.54 -23.72 5.47
C PHE A 99 -4.88 -22.67 6.54
N TYR A 100 -5.92 -21.85 6.34
CA TYR A 100 -6.12 -20.62 7.09
C TYR A 100 -7.44 -20.61 7.87
N VAL A 101 -8.60 -20.64 7.20
CA VAL A 101 -9.92 -20.65 7.85
C VAL A 101 -10.97 -21.25 6.90
N GLU A 102 -11.81 -22.17 7.41
CA GLU A 102 -12.92 -22.73 6.63
C GLU A 102 -14.14 -21.78 6.64
N TRP A 103 -14.30 -21.00 5.57
CA TRP A 103 -15.47 -20.12 5.38
C TRP A 103 -16.41 -20.58 4.26
N THR A 104 -17.69 -20.22 4.43
CA THR A 104 -18.67 -20.29 3.34
C THR A 104 -18.29 -19.32 2.21
N LEU A 105 -18.70 -19.63 0.98
CA LEU A 105 -18.43 -18.75 -0.17
C LEU A 105 -19.04 -17.34 0.02
N ALA A 106 -20.22 -17.24 0.64
CA ALA A 106 -20.89 -15.96 0.86
C ALA A 106 -20.14 -15.07 1.86
N TYR A 107 -19.61 -15.68 2.93
CA TYR A 107 -18.79 -14.97 3.89
C TYR A 107 -17.50 -14.47 3.23
N TYR A 108 -16.78 -15.38 2.57
CA TYR A 108 -15.54 -15.05 1.85
C TYR A 108 -15.75 -13.92 0.83
N ALA A 109 -16.82 -13.98 0.02
CA ALA A 109 -17.09 -12.93 -0.95
C ALA A 109 -17.39 -11.56 -0.31
N THR A 110 -17.96 -11.54 0.90
CA THR A 110 -18.22 -10.30 1.63
C THR A 110 -16.91 -9.71 2.16
N ASP A 111 -16.07 -10.57 2.74
CA ASP A 111 -14.75 -10.24 3.27
C ASP A 111 -13.86 -9.64 2.19
N THR A 112 -13.67 -10.38 1.08
CA THR A 112 -12.95 -9.92 -0.11
C THR A 112 -13.39 -8.53 -0.58
N VAL A 113 -14.69 -8.21 -0.57
CA VAL A 113 -15.14 -6.88 -1.00
C VAL A 113 -14.70 -5.80 0.00
N ILE A 114 -14.75 -6.08 1.29
CA ILE A 114 -14.27 -5.17 2.34
C ILE A 114 -12.76 -4.98 2.17
N ASP A 115 -12.00 -6.05 1.99
CA ASP A 115 -10.54 -6.04 1.85
C ASP A 115 -10.08 -5.21 0.67
N LEU A 116 -10.69 -5.41 -0.51
CA LEU A 116 -10.42 -4.61 -1.69
C LEU A 116 -10.74 -3.12 -1.47
N VAL A 117 -11.82 -2.82 -0.76
CA VAL A 117 -12.16 -1.43 -0.44
C VAL A 117 -11.10 -0.82 0.47
N VAL A 118 -10.70 -1.51 1.54
CA VAL A 118 -9.77 -0.94 2.52
C VAL A 118 -8.32 -0.90 2.02
N ASP A 119 -7.91 -1.83 1.16
CA ASP A 119 -6.67 -1.74 0.37
C ASP A 119 -6.65 -0.48 -0.49
N GLY A 120 -7.75 -0.24 -1.22
CA GLY A 120 -7.92 0.95 -2.04
C GLY A 120 -7.90 2.24 -1.22
N LEU A 121 -8.53 2.26 -0.04
CA LEU A 121 -8.52 3.41 0.86
C LEU A 121 -7.13 3.68 1.44
N GLY A 122 -6.38 2.64 1.82
CA GLY A 122 -4.98 2.76 2.26
C GLY A 122 -4.09 3.35 1.17
N ALA A 123 -4.25 2.87 -0.07
CA ALA A 123 -3.55 3.41 -1.23
C ALA A 123 -3.93 4.87 -1.53
N ALA A 124 -5.22 5.22 -1.40
CA ALA A 124 -5.69 6.59 -1.61
C ALA A 124 -5.14 7.54 -0.55
N ALA A 125 -5.09 7.10 0.71
CA ALA A 125 -4.50 7.87 1.81
C ALA A 125 -3.01 8.16 1.52
N PHE A 126 -2.24 7.17 1.06
CA PHE A 126 -0.86 7.39 0.63
C PHE A 126 -0.79 8.41 -0.52
N ALA A 127 -1.60 8.23 -1.58
CA ALA A 127 -1.51 9.06 -2.76
C ALA A 127 -1.84 10.54 -2.49
N VAL A 128 -2.85 10.80 -1.66
CA VAL A 128 -3.21 12.16 -1.21
C VAL A 128 -2.09 12.75 -0.35
N TRP A 129 -1.60 12.01 0.64
CA TRP A 129 -0.50 12.46 1.49
C TRP A 129 0.74 12.82 0.67
N ALA A 130 1.18 11.93 -0.21
CA ALA A 130 2.34 12.15 -1.06
C ALA A 130 2.15 13.36 -1.99
N ARG A 131 0.96 13.53 -2.57
CA ARG A 131 0.64 14.68 -3.42
C ARG A 131 0.72 16.00 -2.65
N THR A 132 0.21 16.06 -1.42
CA THR A 132 0.27 17.27 -0.59
C THR A 132 1.70 17.67 -0.22
N ARG A 133 2.59 16.70 0.02
CA ARG A 133 4.01 17.00 0.29
C ARG A 133 4.72 17.57 -0.94
N LEU A 134 4.43 17.03 -2.13
CA LEU A 134 4.98 17.55 -3.37
C LEU A 134 4.49 18.97 -3.70
N THR A 135 3.22 19.29 -3.42
CA THR A 135 2.73 20.67 -3.61
C THR A 135 3.42 21.68 -2.70
N ASP A 136 3.70 21.30 -1.45
CA ASP A 136 4.34 22.19 -0.49
C ASP A 136 5.81 22.47 -0.89
N GLU A 137 6.54 21.44 -1.33
CA GLU A 137 7.91 21.58 -1.84
C GLU A 137 7.98 22.48 -3.09
N ASP A 138 7.06 22.31 -4.04
CA ASP A 138 6.96 23.16 -5.23
C ASP A 138 6.66 24.63 -4.86
N HIS A 139 5.83 24.86 -3.83
CA HIS A 139 5.50 26.19 -3.34
C HIS A 139 6.71 26.87 -2.69
N ASP A 140 7.40 26.20 -1.78
CA ASP A 140 8.58 26.74 -1.09
C ASP A 140 9.71 27.08 -2.08
N ALA A 141 9.93 26.23 -3.09
CA ALA A 141 10.93 26.46 -4.14
C ALA A 141 10.61 27.69 -5.03
N SER A 142 9.36 28.15 -5.04
CA SER A 142 8.93 29.30 -5.86
C SER A 142 9.10 30.66 -5.17
N LEU A 143 9.44 30.69 -3.87
CA LEU A 143 9.66 31.92 -3.11
C LEU A 143 11.04 32.54 -3.43
N PRO A 144 11.15 33.87 -3.58
CA PRO A 144 12.44 34.52 -3.77
C PRO A 144 13.33 34.32 -2.54
N THR A 145 14.58 33.91 -2.74
CA THR A 145 15.58 33.90 -1.66
C THR A 145 15.98 35.34 -1.34
N GLU A 146 15.71 35.80 -0.13
CA GLU A 146 16.16 37.10 0.40
C GLU A 146 17.69 37.21 0.55
#